data_AF-A0A0D0DYM5-F1
#
_entry.id   AF-A0A0D0DYM5-F1
#
_cell.length_a   1.000
_cell.length_b   1.000
_cell.length_c   1.000
_cell.angle_alpha   90.00
_cell.angle_beta   90.00
_cell.angle_gamma   90.00
#
_symmetry.space_group_name_H-M   'P 1'
#
loop_
_entity.id
_entity.type
_entity.pdbx_description
1 polymer ?
#
loop_
_entity_poly.entity_id
_entity_poly.type
_entity_poly.pdbx_seq_one_letter_code
_entity_poly.pdbx_strand_id
1 'polypeptide(L)'
;MDARQATAEALAELRKESQDIFNRLHSIAEDALFVEQVHAHYPDLPLLPNMRCGAWYTDPNIVSTERAYFKSTDGHTNNWSFNLRRPNLHILPLVIKHTGLVLVDSTRAGKRIPDALSKTVPIWCSVINRAILKKSVGNHPHNWDTTLYTPPGAVSSQEHSQIERKLDAWASELAASFYELPKLDYPLRPIWITPATSAFPRLPGAHSAFYPIVCVSASKQPVDGVERRATGFAYIQGSGDDHELWSMGLTPTIFWNNHDGILRSGRSELPNLVRSLVSDSSDANMYSPNDHNQALKAAPIERVSGLLSICSVATLRSKPLLAAHTEIAFLCLTFKDPELSGKAEFLKEDSVILWIQTLPGKKGQHHFLNTVLPRSLPFIQSHLRKGCKVCIVCETGTDVSVGVCVAALAKHFRADGSFYPRGNEQGDLSKDILKTRLQWIISSYPQANPSRTTLKRVNDFLLSPAFALSGTSSSVGVQSPLSSGVSQLSPIA
;
A
#
# COMPACT_ATOMS: atom_id res chain seq x y z
N MET A 1 -0.35 -14.22 -48.43
CA MET A 1 -0.52 -13.89 -47.00
C MET A 1 -0.52 -12.38 -46.88
N ASP A 2 -1.61 -11.82 -46.34
CA ASP A 2 -1.77 -10.37 -46.20
C ASP A 2 -0.79 -9.83 -45.14
N ALA A 3 0.00 -8.80 -45.46
CA ALA A 3 1.03 -8.26 -44.59
C ALA A 3 0.49 -7.81 -43.21
N ARG A 4 -0.79 -7.42 -43.16
CA ARG A 4 -1.50 -7.10 -41.91
C ARG A 4 -1.70 -8.33 -41.02
N GLN A 5 -2.02 -9.47 -41.63
CA GLN A 5 -2.21 -10.72 -40.90
C GLN A 5 -0.88 -11.25 -40.35
N ALA A 6 0.18 -11.23 -41.16
CA ALA A 6 1.53 -11.61 -40.70
C ALA A 6 2.04 -10.71 -39.56
N THR A 7 1.74 -9.40 -39.60
CA THR A 7 2.09 -8.45 -38.53
C THR A 7 1.30 -8.74 -37.24
N ALA A 8 0.00 -9.06 -37.36
CA ALA A 8 -0.83 -9.40 -36.22
C ALA A 8 -0.39 -10.71 -35.55
N GLU A 9 -0.03 -11.72 -36.35
CA GLU A 9 0.51 -13.00 -35.87
C GLU A 9 1.87 -12.81 -35.18
N ALA A 10 2.77 -12.01 -35.75
CA ALA A 10 4.05 -11.68 -35.12
C ALA A 10 3.88 -10.93 -33.78
N LEU A 11 2.94 -9.98 -33.70
CA LEU A 11 2.64 -9.27 -32.44
C LEU A 11 2.00 -10.19 -31.39
N ALA A 12 1.21 -11.17 -31.80
CA ALA A 12 0.61 -12.15 -30.90
C ALA A 12 1.68 -13.08 -30.31
N GLU A 13 2.60 -13.57 -31.14
CA GLU A 13 3.74 -14.38 -30.70
C GLU A 13 4.67 -13.59 -29.76
N LEU A 14 4.99 -12.33 -30.07
CA LEU A 14 5.77 -11.47 -29.18
C LEU A 14 5.07 -11.24 -27.83
N ARG A 15 3.75 -11.06 -27.82
CA ARG A 15 2.98 -10.93 -26.57
C ARG A 15 3.05 -12.21 -25.75
N LYS A 16 2.87 -13.37 -26.39
CA LYS A 16 2.94 -14.68 -25.76
C LYS A 16 4.33 -14.93 -25.17
N GLU A 17 5.39 -14.66 -25.92
CA GLU A 17 6.78 -14.76 -25.43
C GLU A 17 7.05 -13.79 -24.29
N SER A 18 6.51 -12.56 -24.34
CA SER A 18 6.64 -11.58 -23.27
C SER A 18 5.89 -11.93 -21.99
N GLN A 19 4.90 -12.82 -22.03
CA GLN A 19 4.14 -13.28 -20.87
C GLN A 19 4.56 -14.69 -20.41
N ASP A 20 5.53 -15.29 -21.09
CA ASP A 20 6.02 -16.62 -20.78
C ASP A 20 6.71 -16.64 -19.40
N ILE A 21 6.15 -17.45 -18.51
CA ILE A 21 6.59 -17.52 -17.11
C ILE A 21 8.04 -18.02 -16.98
N PHE A 22 8.48 -18.93 -17.84
CA PHE A 22 9.84 -19.45 -17.85
C PHE A 22 10.84 -18.33 -18.16
N ASN A 23 10.62 -17.61 -19.26
CA ASN A 23 11.43 -16.45 -19.64
C ASN A 23 11.49 -15.41 -18.53
N ARG A 24 10.35 -15.11 -17.89
CA ARG A 24 10.28 -14.10 -16.85
C ARG A 24 11.00 -14.47 -15.57
N LEU A 25 10.82 -15.70 -15.06
CA LEU A 25 11.47 -16.13 -13.83
C LEU A 25 12.99 -16.26 -14.00
N HIS A 26 13.46 -16.72 -15.16
CA HIS A 26 14.89 -16.73 -15.48
C HIS A 26 15.47 -15.32 -15.65
N SER A 27 14.71 -14.39 -16.26
CA SER A 27 15.14 -12.98 -16.35
C SER A 27 15.20 -12.30 -14.99
N ILE A 28 14.24 -12.61 -14.09
CA ILE A 28 14.25 -12.14 -12.70
C ILE A 28 15.50 -12.62 -11.97
N ALA A 29 15.84 -13.92 -12.11
CA ALA A 29 17.03 -14.48 -11.48
C ALA A 29 18.32 -13.84 -12.02
N GLU A 30 18.42 -13.61 -13.33
CA GLU A 30 19.56 -12.90 -13.92
C GLU A 30 19.69 -11.47 -13.39
N ASP A 31 18.58 -10.72 -13.34
CA ASP A 31 18.58 -9.34 -12.84
C ASP A 31 18.87 -9.26 -11.33
N ALA A 32 18.48 -10.26 -10.55
CA ALA A 32 18.75 -10.32 -9.11
C ALA A 32 20.26 -10.42 -8.81
N LEU A 33 21.03 -11.15 -9.64
CA LEU A 33 22.49 -11.21 -9.51
C LEU A 33 23.15 -9.82 -9.63
N PHE A 34 22.60 -8.94 -10.47
CA PHE A 34 23.09 -7.56 -10.56
C PHE A 34 22.78 -6.78 -9.27
N VAL A 35 21.59 -6.98 -8.69
CA VAL A 35 21.23 -6.34 -7.41
C VAL A 35 22.14 -6.81 -6.27
N GLU A 36 22.49 -8.11 -6.24
CA GLU A 36 23.45 -8.67 -5.29
C GLU A 36 24.84 -8.02 -5.42
N GLN A 37 25.31 -7.79 -6.65
CA GLN A 37 26.58 -7.09 -6.88
C GLN A 37 26.57 -5.66 -6.34
N VAL A 38 25.46 -4.94 -6.50
CA VAL A 38 25.31 -3.59 -5.93
C VAL A 38 25.30 -3.64 -4.41
N HIS A 39 24.58 -4.60 -3.81
CA HIS A 39 24.57 -4.77 -2.37
C HIS A 39 25.95 -5.12 -1.81
N ALA A 40 26.68 -6.04 -2.46
CA ALA A 40 28.03 -6.41 -2.08
C ALA A 40 29.02 -5.22 -2.15
N HIS A 41 28.77 -4.26 -3.03
CA HIS A 41 29.57 -3.04 -3.13
C HIS A 41 29.21 -1.98 -2.07
N TYR A 42 27.96 -1.96 -1.59
CA TYR A 42 27.48 -1.06 -0.53
C TYR A 42 26.91 -1.85 0.66
N PRO A 43 27.72 -2.67 1.35
CA PRO A 43 27.22 -3.60 2.37
C PRO A 43 26.61 -2.89 3.59
N ASP A 44 27.06 -1.66 3.88
CA ASP A 44 26.58 -0.87 5.02
C ASP A 44 25.21 -0.21 4.77
N LEU A 45 24.78 -0.13 3.51
CA LEU A 45 23.51 0.47 3.13
C LEU A 45 22.40 -0.58 3.10
N PRO A 46 21.26 -0.34 3.77
CA PRO A 46 20.14 -1.26 3.76
C PRO A 46 19.52 -1.33 2.37
N LEU A 47 19.30 -2.56 1.91
CA LEU A 47 18.66 -2.86 0.63
C LEU A 47 17.14 -2.91 0.80
N LEU A 48 16.41 -2.05 0.10
CA LEU A 48 14.96 -1.94 0.19
C LEU A 48 14.32 -2.22 -1.18
N PRO A 49 13.31 -3.09 -1.24
CA PRO A 49 12.53 -3.28 -2.44
C PRO A 49 11.47 -2.19 -2.51
N ASN A 50 11.34 -1.56 -3.68
CA ASN A 50 10.10 -0.90 -4.02
C ASN A 50 9.03 -1.98 -4.27
N MET A 51 8.00 -2.05 -3.43
CA MET A 51 6.96 -3.08 -3.44
C MET A 51 6.05 -3.10 -4.68
N ARG A 52 6.37 -2.28 -5.70
CA ARG A 52 5.79 -2.38 -7.04
C ARG A 52 6.32 -3.62 -7.76
N CYS A 53 7.63 -3.75 -7.91
CA CYS A 53 8.25 -4.96 -8.48
C CYS A 53 9.63 -5.31 -7.91
N GLY A 54 10.27 -4.43 -7.14
CA GLY A 54 11.61 -4.63 -6.57
C GLY A 54 11.77 -5.91 -5.73
N ALA A 55 10.69 -6.38 -5.09
CA ALA A 55 10.70 -7.60 -4.30
C ALA A 55 11.03 -8.87 -5.12
N TRP A 56 10.80 -8.86 -6.44
CA TRP A 56 11.18 -9.97 -7.31
C TRP A 56 12.70 -10.09 -7.47
N TYR A 57 13.44 -8.99 -7.32
CA TYR A 57 14.88 -8.92 -7.62
C TYR A 57 15.76 -8.82 -6.35
N THR A 58 15.17 -8.99 -5.17
CA THR A 58 15.86 -8.84 -3.88
C THR A 58 15.72 -10.10 -3.06
N ASP A 59 16.84 -10.75 -2.73
CA ASP A 59 16.85 -11.93 -1.86
C ASP A 59 16.36 -11.57 -0.44
N PRO A 60 15.34 -12.27 0.10
CA PRO A 60 14.85 -12.09 1.46
C PRO A 60 15.91 -12.18 2.58
N ASN A 61 17.06 -12.83 2.34
CA ASN A 61 18.12 -12.98 3.33
C ASN A 61 19.00 -11.73 3.51
N ILE A 62 19.03 -10.85 2.50
CA ILE A 62 19.86 -9.63 2.51
C ILE A 62 19.03 -8.35 2.61
N VAL A 63 17.73 -8.45 2.36
CA VAL A 63 16.82 -7.29 2.31
C VAL A 63 16.48 -6.78 3.72
N SER A 64 16.33 -5.46 3.84
CA SER A 64 15.80 -4.85 5.06
C SER A 64 14.36 -5.31 5.32
N THR A 65 13.96 -5.35 6.59
CA THR A 65 12.58 -5.60 7.00
C THR A 65 11.64 -4.48 6.54
N GLU A 66 12.16 -3.26 6.42
CA GLU A 66 11.42 -2.10 5.92
C GLU A 66 11.17 -2.20 4.41
N ARG A 67 10.02 -1.68 3.97
CA ARG A 67 9.60 -1.76 2.58
C ARG A 67 9.22 -0.39 2.05
N ALA A 68 9.58 -0.11 0.81
CA ALA A 68 9.20 1.12 0.13
C ALA A 68 8.00 0.91 -0.80
N TYR A 69 7.23 1.96 -1.04
CA TYR A 69 6.16 1.96 -2.04
C TYR A 69 6.17 3.29 -2.81
N PHE A 70 7.04 3.39 -3.81
CA PHE A 70 7.07 4.51 -4.75
C PHE A 70 6.29 4.14 -6.01
N LYS A 71 5.24 4.89 -6.32
CA LYS A 71 4.40 4.60 -7.49
C LYS A 71 4.83 5.45 -8.67
N SER A 72 5.18 4.80 -9.79
CA SER A 72 5.57 5.45 -11.04
C SER A 72 4.57 6.51 -11.52
N THR A 73 3.26 6.31 -11.28
CA THR A 73 2.22 7.27 -11.68
C THR A 73 2.34 8.63 -11.02
N ASP A 74 3.02 8.72 -9.87
CA ASP A 74 3.28 9.99 -9.18
C ASP A 74 4.48 10.74 -9.82
N GLY A 75 5.18 10.11 -10.78
CA GLY A 75 6.26 10.68 -11.59
C GLY A 75 5.99 10.62 -13.11
N HIS A 76 4.76 10.31 -13.54
CA HIS A 76 4.42 10.27 -14.97
C HIS A 76 4.48 11.68 -15.57
N THR A 77 4.91 11.76 -16.83
CA THR A 77 4.99 13.02 -17.55
C THR A 77 3.64 13.73 -17.55
N ASN A 78 3.65 15.03 -17.24
CA ASN A 78 2.46 15.89 -17.03
C ASN A 78 1.58 15.52 -15.83
N ASN A 79 1.96 14.53 -15.03
CA ASN A 79 1.24 14.10 -13.82
C ASN A 79 2.21 13.75 -12.69
N TRP A 80 2.94 14.76 -12.22
CA TRP A 80 3.84 14.66 -11.08
C TRP A 80 3.12 15.03 -9.79
N SER A 81 3.40 14.32 -8.70
CA SER A 81 2.84 14.65 -7.38
C SER A 81 3.69 14.09 -6.23
N PHE A 82 3.66 14.77 -5.09
CA PHE A 82 4.05 14.18 -3.81
C PHE A 82 2.79 13.66 -3.09
N ASN A 83 2.67 12.35 -2.92
CA ASN A 83 1.43 11.74 -2.43
C ASN A 83 1.41 11.59 -0.90
N LEU A 84 0.67 12.46 -0.19
CA LEU A 84 0.51 12.34 1.26
C LEU A 84 -0.21 11.07 1.74
N ARG A 85 -0.78 10.26 0.83
CA ARG A 85 -1.31 8.92 1.18
C ARG A 85 -0.26 7.81 1.10
N ARG A 86 0.90 8.09 0.52
CA ARG A 86 2.03 7.15 0.40
C ARG A 86 3.34 7.95 0.53
N PRO A 87 3.55 8.61 1.69
CA PRO A 87 4.63 9.57 1.82
C PRO A 87 5.99 8.91 2.07
N ASN A 88 6.05 7.59 2.33
CA ASN A 88 7.27 6.82 2.57
C ASN A 88 8.20 7.38 3.67
N LEU A 89 7.64 8.10 4.65
CA LEU A 89 8.42 8.77 5.70
C LEU A 89 8.99 7.79 6.74
N HIS A 90 8.38 6.61 6.87
CA HIS A 90 8.84 5.54 7.75
C HIS A 90 10.23 5.02 7.39
N ILE A 91 10.72 5.31 6.19
CA ILE A 91 12.06 4.95 5.70
C ILE A 91 13.13 5.91 6.24
N LEU A 92 12.77 7.15 6.62
CA LEU A 92 13.73 8.16 7.05
C LEU A 92 14.57 7.77 8.28
N PRO A 93 14.00 7.16 9.36
CA PRO A 93 14.80 6.65 10.47
C PRO A 93 15.89 5.66 10.03
N LEU A 94 15.58 4.82 9.04
CA LEU A 94 16.53 3.86 8.50
C LEU A 94 17.66 4.55 7.71
N VAL A 95 17.31 5.57 6.91
CA VAL A 95 18.29 6.41 6.19
C VAL A 95 19.25 7.08 7.16
N ILE A 96 18.74 7.66 8.26
CA ILE A 96 19.57 8.32 9.28
C ILE A 96 20.52 7.30 9.91
N LYS A 97 19.98 6.14 10.32
CA LYS A 97 20.75 5.09 11.01
C LYS A 97 21.91 4.54 10.18
N HIS A 98 21.69 4.37 8.87
CA HIS A 98 22.68 3.76 7.97
C HIS A 98 23.36 4.76 7.04
N THR A 99 23.13 6.07 7.26
CA THR A 99 23.68 7.15 6.43
C THR A 99 23.34 7.05 4.94
N GLY A 100 22.20 6.45 4.60
CA GLY A 100 21.77 6.20 3.22
C GLY A 100 20.91 4.95 3.08
N LEU A 101 20.54 4.61 1.84
CA LEU A 101 19.91 3.33 1.51
C LEU A 101 20.09 2.97 0.04
N VAL A 102 19.83 1.69 -0.29
CA VAL A 102 19.68 1.19 -1.65
C VAL A 102 18.20 0.87 -1.91
N LEU A 103 17.63 1.41 -2.98
CA LEU A 103 16.23 1.20 -3.36
C LEU A 103 16.17 0.52 -4.73
N VAL A 104 15.57 -0.67 -4.77
CA VAL A 104 15.49 -1.50 -5.98
C VAL A 104 14.10 -1.41 -6.61
N ASP A 105 14.07 -1.14 -7.90
CA ASP A 105 12.86 -1.25 -8.73
C ASP A 105 13.26 -1.65 -10.16
N SER A 106 12.27 -1.88 -11.02
CA SER A 106 12.54 -2.14 -12.43
C SER A 106 11.46 -1.52 -13.32
N THR A 107 11.69 -1.53 -14.63
CA THR A 107 10.77 -1.04 -15.64
C THR A 107 10.76 -1.97 -16.83
N ARG A 108 9.63 -1.97 -17.55
CA ARG A 108 9.44 -2.73 -18.79
C ARG A 108 10.23 -2.15 -19.96
N ALA A 109 10.19 -2.87 -21.07
CA ALA A 109 10.84 -2.55 -22.33
C ALA A 109 10.77 -1.05 -22.70
N GLY A 110 11.93 -0.48 -23.01
CA GLY A 110 12.06 0.85 -23.62
C GLY A 110 12.57 1.96 -22.69
N LYS A 111 12.60 1.74 -21.37
CA LYS A 111 13.18 2.69 -20.40
C LYS A 111 14.38 2.07 -19.68
N ARG A 112 15.41 2.86 -19.40
CA ARG A 112 16.55 2.40 -18.57
C ARG A 112 16.26 2.44 -17.08
N ILE A 113 15.47 3.43 -16.65
CA ILE A 113 15.13 3.70 -15.25
C ILE A 113 13.61 3.92 -15.16
N PRO A 114 12.89 3.25 -14.24
CA PRO A 114 11.46 3.50 -14.03
C PRO A 114 11.18 4.94 -13.58
N ASP A 115 10.01 5.47 -13.92
CA ASP A 115 9.57 6.81 -13.48
C ASP A 115 9.54 6.94 -11.94
N ALA A 116 9.34 5.83 -11.23
CA ALA A 116 9.42 5.79 -9.77
C ALA A 116 10.81 6.22 -9.28
N LEU A 117 11.88 5.72 -9.90
CA LEU A 117 13.27 6.02 -9.53
C LEU A 117 13.80 7.30 -10.20
N SER A 118 13.38 7.61 -11.43
CA SER A 118 13.88 8.77 -12.17
C SER A 118 13.19 10.08 -11.82
N LYS A 119 11.96 10.03 -11.28
CA LYS A 119 11.15 11.23 -10.97
C LYS A 119 10.49 11.18 -9.60
N THR A 120 9.79 10.11 -9.24
CA THR A 120 9.06 10.06 -7.95
C THR A 120 9.99 10.14 -6.74
N VAL A 121 11.08 9.38 -6.71
CA VAL A 121 12.09 9.42 -5.64
C VAL A 121 12.84 10.76 -5.60
N PRO A 122 13.25 11.35 -6.74
CA PRO A 122 13.75 12.72 -6.80
C PRO A 122 12.82 13.79 -6.21
N ILE A 123 11.55 13.74 -6.59
CA ILE A 123 10.51 14.61 -6.02
C ILE A 123 10.45 14.39 -4.51
N TRP A 124 10.43 13.13 -4.06
CA TRP A 124 10.37 12.78 -2.65
C TRP A 124 11.55 13.34 -1.84
N CYS A 125 12.79 13.15 -2.30
CA CYS A 125 13.99 13.70 -1.65
C CYS A 125 13.89 15.22 -1.53
N SER A 126 13.57 15.90 -2.65
CA SER A 126 13.56 17.36 -2.72
C SER A 126 12.43 17.96 -1.87
N VAL A 127 11.24 17.36 -1.88
CA VAL A 127 10.09 17.80 -1.07
C VAL A 127 10.39 17.65 0.42
N ILE A 128 11.02 16.55 0.84
CA ILE A 128 11.39 16.36 2.26
C ILE A 128 12.46 17.37 2.68
N ASN A 129 13.51 17.54 1.88
CA ASN A 129 14.56 18.53 2.18
C ASN A 129 13.98 19.94 2.35
N ARG A 130 13.04 20.34 1.49
CA ARG A 130 12.34 21.64 1.58
C ARG A 130 11.35 21.70 2.75
N ALA A 131 10.62 20.63 3.02
CA ALA A 131 9.63 20.57 4.10
C ALA A 131 10.29 20.62 5.49
N ILE A 132 11.46 20.00 5.65
CA ILE A 132 12.26 20.08 6.87
C ILE A 132 12.59 21.54 7.17
N LEU A 133 13.18 22.28 6.23
CA LEU A 133 13.49 23.71 6.40
C LEU A 133 12.27 24.56 6.79
N LYS A 134 11.09 24.22 6.25
CA LYS A 134 9.85 24.91 6.60
C LYS A 134 9.36 24.62 8.03
N LYS A 135 9.63 23.43 8.57
CA LYS A 135 9.26 23.05 9.96
C LYS A 135 10.29 23.51 10.99
N SER A 136 11.57 23.48 10.65
CA SER A 136 12.69 23.79 11.53
C SER A 136 13.07 25.27 11.42
N VAL A 137 12.57 26.10 12.31
CA VAL A 137 12.98 27.51 12.39
C VAL A 137 14.37 27.57 13.04
N GLY A 138 15.45 27.51 12.25
CA GLY A 138 16.73 28.14 12.63
C GLY A 138 17.98 27.29 12.90
N ASN A 139 18.04 25.97 12.63
CA ASN A 139 19.23 25.16 12.99
C ASN A 139 19.82 24.28 11.86
N HIS A 140 19.54 24.58 10.59
CA HIS A 140 20.19 23.86 9.48
C HIS A 140 21.50 24.54 9.05
N PRO A 141 22.53 23.77 8.67
CA PRO A 141 23.74 24.30 8.07
C PRO A 141 23.42 25.29 6.94
N HIS A 142 24.21 26.36 6.80
CA HIS A 142 24.04 27.39 5.75
C HIS A 142 24.04 26.83 4.30
N ASN A 143 24.40 25.57 4.10
CA ASN A 143 24.52 24.88 2.82
C ASN A 143 23.51 23.73 2.61
N TRP A 144 22.35 23.74 3.29
CA TRP A 144 21.32 22.71 3.11
C TRP A 144 20.78 22.65 1.67
N ASP A 145 21.00 21.53 0.99
CA ASP A 145 20.64 21.37 -0.42
C ASP A 145 19.17 20.99 -0.64
N THR A 146 18.44 21.87 -1.35
CA THR A 146 17.03 21.68 -1.73
C THR A 146 16.80 21.47 -3.22
N THR A 147 17.89 21.28 -3.97
CA THR A 147 17.89 21.14 -5.43
C THR A 147 17.20 19.85 -5.85
N LEU A 148 16.47 19.91 -6.97
CA LEU A 148 15.96 18.71 -7.62
C LEU A 148 17.09 17.98 -8.35
N TYR A 149 17.23 16.68 -8.12
CA TYR A 149 18.19 15.85 -8.86
C TYR A 149 17.46 14.79 -9.68
N THR A 150 17.54 14.86 -11.00
CA THR A 150 16.98 13.86 -11.92
C THR A 150 18.08 13.25 -12.80
N PRO A 151 17.97 11.98 -13.21
CA PRO A 151 19.00 11.32 -14.01
C PRO A 151 19.10 11.94 -15.41
N PRO A 152 20.28 12.44 -15.83
CA PRO A 152 20.50 12.94 -17.17
C PRO A 152 20.19 11.86 -18.22
N GLY A 153 19.49 12.23 -19.30
CA GLY A 153 19.12 11.32 -20.38
C GLY A 153 17.83 10.52 -20.14
N ALA A 154 17.33 10.43 -18.91
CA ALA A 154 16.02 9.82 -18.61
C ALA A 154 14.93 10.86 -18.32
N VAL A 155 15.30 12.07 -17.91
CA VAL A 155 14.39 13.22 -17.71
C VAL A 155 14.92 14.40 -18.51
N SER A 156 14.07 15.03 -19.33
CA SER A 156 14.46 16.21 -20.11
C SER A 156 14.62 17.45 -19.22
N SER A 157 15.41 18.43 -19.66
CA SER A 157 15.55 19.70 -18.94
C SER A 157 14.20 20.42 -18.76
N GLN A 158 13.33 20.34 -19.77
CA GLN A 158 11.99 20.90 -19.70
C GLN A 158 11.13 20.21 -18.64
N GLU A 159 11.12 18.88 -18.60
CA GLU A 159 10.38 18.11 -17.59
C GLU A 159 10.93 18.41 -16.18
N HIS A 160 12.26 18.47 -16.03
CA HIS A 160 12.92 18.84 -14.79
C HIS A 160 12.43 20.20 -14.27
N SER A 161 12.49 21.26 -15.09
CA SER A 161 12.03 22.60 -14.70
C SER A 161 10.52 22.69 -14.44
N GLN A 162 9.71 21.84 -15.07
CA GLN A 162 8.27 21.74 -14.78
C GLN A 162 7.99 21.10 -13.42
N ILE A 163 8.76 20.06 -13.06
CA ILE A 163 8.69 19.42 -11.74
C ILE A 163 9.15 20.39 -10.66
N GLU A 164 10.29 21.06 -10.87
CA GLU A 164 10.92 21.93 -9.88
C GLU A 164 9.98 23.04 -9.40
N ARG A 165 9.22 23.65 -10.32
CA ARG A 165 8.22 24.70 -10.02
C ARG A 165 7.08 24.25 -9.09
N LYS A 166 6.89 22.94 -8.90
CA LYS A 166 5.82 22.39 -8.05
C LYS A 166 6.29 22.01 -6.65
N LEU A 167 7.60 21.92 -6.42
CA LEU A 167 8.18 21.36 -5.20
C LEU A 167 7.81 22.15 -3.95
N ASP A 168 7.78 23.48 -4.00
CA ASP A 168 7.51 24.31 -2.82
C ASP A 168 6.07 24.18 -2.32
N ALA A 169 5.11 23.99 -3.23
CA ALA A 169 3.73 23.73 -2.88
C ALA A 169 3.61 22.40 -2.12
N TRP A 170 4.19 21.32 -2.68
CA TRP A 170 4.20 20.01 -2.03
C TRP A 170 4.96 19.99 -0.70
N ALA A 171 6.07 20.71 -0.60
CA ALA A 171 6.80 20.86 0.65
C ALA A 171 5.97 21.57 1.72
N SER A 172 5.19 22.59 1.32
CA SER A 172 4.29 23.30 2.22
C SER A 172 3.11 22.42 2.65
N GLU A 173 2.56 21.61 1.74
CA GLU A 173 1.53 20.61 2.07
C GLU A 173 2.03 19.55 3.05
N LEU A 174 3.25 19.04 2.87
CA LEU A 174 3.88 18.10 3.80
C LEU A 174 4.16 18.76 5.15
N ALA A 175 4.69 19.99 5.15
CA ALA A 175 4.95 20.74 6.37
C ALA A 175 3.66 21.00 7.18
N ALA A 176 2.54 21.27 6.50
CA ALA A 176 1.23 21.48 7.14
C ALA A 176 0.48 20.17 7.47
N SER A 177 0.98 19.01 7.06
CA SER A 177 0.33 17.72 7.30
C SER A 177 0.53 17.20 8.74
N PHE A 178 -0.23 16.18 9.12
CA PHE A 178 -0.09 15.51 10.42
C PHE A 178 1.27 14.84 10.62
N TYR A 179 2.00 14.53 9.54
CA TYR A 179 3.23 13.75 9.65
C TYR A 179 4.34 14.50 10.38
N GLU A 180 4.97 13.81 11.33
CA GLU A 180 6.21 14.25 11.94
C GLU A 180 7.38 13.92 11.01
N LEU A 181 8.26 14.89 10.80
CA LEU A 181 9.50 14.68 10.05
C LEU A 181 10.63 14.51 11.07
N PRO A 182 11.42 13.44 10.99
CA PRO A 182 12.58 13.29 11.85
C PRO A 182 13.60 14.38 11.56
N LYS A 183 14.45 14.68 12.56
CA LYS A 183 15.61 15.54 12.34
C LYS A 183 16.56 14.83 11.38
N LEU A 184 16.84 15.46 10.24
CA LEU A 184 17.91 15.04 9.33
C LEU A 184 19.12 15.96 9.53
N ASP A 185 20.28 15.37 9.79
CA ASP A 185 21.53 16.13 9.88
C ASP A 185 22.07 16.51 8.49
N TYR A 186 21.69 15.77 7.44
CA TYR A 186 22.06 16.02 6.05
C TYR A 186 20.86 15.89 5.09
N PRO A 187 20.84 16.62 3.96
CA PRO A 187 19.78 16.51 2.96
C PRO A 187 19.80 15.14 2.28
N LEU A 188 18.65 14.69 1.78
CA LEU A 188 18.52 13.48 0.97
C LEU A 188 18.95 13.75 -0.48
N ARG A 189 19.67 12.83 -1.12
CA ARG A 189 20.02 12.96 -2.54
C ARG A 189 19.94 11.63 -3.29
N PRO A 190 19.19 11.56 -4.41
CA PRO A 190 19.13 10.36 -5.23
C PRO A 190 20.40 10.17 -6.07
N ILE A 191 20.78 8.91 -6.25
CA ILE A 191 21.86 8.45 -7.15
C ILE A 191 21.32 7.27 -7.93
N TRP A 192 21.68 7.09 -9.20
CA TRP A 192 21.14 6.00 -10.03
C TRP A 192 22.20 5.02 -10.47
N ILE A 193 21.87 3.73 -10.34
CA ILE A 193 22.68 2.61 -10.79
C ILE A 193 21.82 1.72 -11.69
N THR A 194 22.39 1.29 -12.80
CA THR A 194 21.74 0.44 -13.82
C THR A 194 22.74 -0.60 -14.31
N PRO A 195 22.34 -1.69 -14.97
CA PRO A 195 23.27 -2.64 -15.56
C PRO A 195 24.25 -2.05 -16.59
N ALA A 196 23.95 -0.84 -17.12
CA ALA A 196 24.86 -0.11 -18.01
C ALA A 196 25.91 0.73 -17.26
N THR A 197 25.89 0.77 -15.92
CA THR A 197 26.83 1.52 -15.10
C THR A 197 28.18 0.80 -15.08
N SER A 198 29.21 1.38 -15.71
CA SER A 198 30.53 0.73 -15.85
C SER A 198 31.34 0.65 -14.55
N ALA A 199 31.13 1.58 -13.63
CA ALA A 199 31.75 1.58 -12.30
C ALA A 199 30.78 2.16 -11.28
N PHE A 200 30.64 1.51 -10.13
CA PHE A 200 29.77 2.00 -9.07
C PHE A 200 30.33 3.28 -8.43
N PRO A 201 29.50 4.31 -8.23
CA PRO A 201 29.95 5.59 -7.70
C PRO A 201 30.44 5.46 -6.27
N ARG A 202 31.55 6.14 -5.93
CA ARG A 202 31.97 6.28 -4.53
C ARG A 202 30.96 7.17 -3.80
N LEU A 203 30.39 6.66 -2.73
CA LEU A 203 29.47 7.43 -1.90
C LEU A 203 30.24 8.25 -0.85
N PRO A 204 29.68 9.37 -0.38
CA PRO A 204 30.27 10.11 0.73
C PRO A 204 30.35 9.22 1.98
N GLY A 205 31.48 9.24 2.70
CA GLY A 205 31.63 8.53 3.97
C GLY A 205 30.84 9.17 5.12
N ALA A 206 31.07 8.73 6.36
CA ALA A 206 30.30 9.11 7.56
C ALA A 206 30.23 10.63 7.88
N HIS A 207 31.04 11.47 7.25
CA HIS A 207 30.94 12.94 7.25
C HIS A 207 30.32 13.45 5.94
N SER A 208 29.20 12.84 5.55
CA SER A 208 28.58 13.03 4.25
C SER A 208 27.96 14.42 4.09
N ALA A 209 28.06 15.03 2.91
CA ALA A 209 27.31 16.26 2.61
C ALA A 209 25.79 16.01 2.47
N PHE A 210 25.37 14.76 2.26
CA PHE A 210 23.99 14.33 2.02
C PHE A 210 23.83 12.84 2.31
N TYR A 211 22.60 12.39 2.61
CA TYR A 211 22.26 10.97 2.68
C TYR A 211 21.94 10.42 1.27
N PRO A 212 22.76 9.51 0.69
CA PRO A 212 22.50 8.90 -0.60
C PRO A 212 21.28 7.97 -0.57
N ILE A 213 20.38 8.18 -1.53
CA ILE A 213 19.29 7.27 -1.90
C ILE A 213 19.70 6.61 -3.21
N VAL A 214 20.32 5.43 -3.13
CA VAL A 214 20.86 4.71 -4.30
C VAL A 214 19.72 3.97 -5.00
N CYS A 215 19.17 4.59 -6.05
CA CYS A 215 18.14 4.06 -6.92
C CYS A 215 18.72 3.04 -7.92
N VAL A 216 18.47 1.75 -7.68
CA VAL A 216 18.89 0.66 -8.56
C VAL A 216 17.75 0.26 -9.49
N SER A 217 17.92 0.50 -10.78
CA SER A 217 17.07 -0.09 -11.81
C SER A 217 17.61 -1.48 -12.11
N ALA A 218 16.94 -2.54 -11.66
CA ALA A 218 17.48 -3.89 -11.69
C ALA A 218 17.69 -4.43 -13.12
N SER A 219 16.71 -4.22 -14.00
CA SER A 219 16.72 -4.84 -15.32
C SER A 219 17.57 -4.10 -16.34
N LYS A 220 18.28 -4.88 -17.16
CA LYS A 220 18.99 -4.39 -18.35
C LYS A 220 17.98 -3.85 -19.36
N GLN A 221 18.36 -2.79 -20.07
CA GLN A 221 17.67 -2.33 -21.28
C GLN A 221 18.36 -2.96 -22.50
N PRO A 222 17.76 -3.95 -23.18
CA PRO A 222 18.32 -4.53 -24.40
C PRO A 222 18.45 -3.46 -25.49
N VAL A 223 19.57 -3.48 -26.22
CA VAL A 223 19.84 -2.53 -27.31
C VAL A 223 19.23 -3.03 -28.64
N ASP A 224 19.33 -4.34 -28.90
CA ASP A 224 19.00 -4.96 -30.19
C ASP A 224 17.96 -6.09 -30.07
N GLY A 225 16.72 -5.72 -29.76
CA GLY A 225 15.60 -6.68 -29.78
C GLY A 225 15.63 -7.73 -28.66
N VAL A 226 15.21 -8.96 -28.97
CA VAL A 226 15.09 -10.06 -28.00
C VAL A 226 16.45 -10.75 -27.84
N GLU A 227 17.04 -10.63 -26.66
CA GLU A 227 18.27 -11.35 -26.34
C GLU A 227 17.94 -12.76 -25.84
N ARG A 228 18.40 -13.80 -26.55
CA ARG A 228 18.27 -15.20 -26.10
C ARG A 228 19.54 -15.64 -25.38
N ARG A 229 19.40 -16.24 -24.20
CA ARG A 229 20.52 -16.79 -23.43
C ARG A 229 20.84 -18.20 -23.90
N ALA A 230 22.08 -18.61 -23.72
CA ALA A 230 22.53 -19.98 -24.02
C ALA A 230 21.74 -21.05 -23.23
N THR A 231 21.19 -20.67 -22.07
CA THR A 231 20.32 -21.49 -21.21
C THR A 231 18.89 -21.65 -21.75
N GLY A 232 18.57 -21.11 -22.93
CA GLY A 232 17.33 -21.40 -23.66
C GLY A 232 16.13 -20.50 -23.33
N PHE A 233 16.32 -19.46 -22.51
CA PHE A 233 15.28 -18.45 -22.27
C PHE A 233 15.54 -17.16 -23.06
N ALA A 234 14.46 -16.47 -23.40
CA ALA A 234 14.50 -15.13 -23.95
C ALA A 234 14.46 -14.12 -22.79
N TYR A 235 15.43 -13.22 -22.72
CA TYR A 235 15.48 -12.20 -21.68
C TYR A 235 14.33 -11.20 -21.83
N ILE A 236 13.62 -10.95 -20.73
CA ILE A 236 12.51 -10.01 -20.66
C ILE A 236 12.84 -8.95 -19.62
N GLN A 237 13.12 -7.73 -20.10
CA GLN A 237 13.33 -6.58 -19.25
C GLN A 237 12.11 -6.31 -18.35
N GLY A 238 12.33 -6.11 -17.05
CA GLY A 238 11.27 -5.72 -16.12
C GLY A 238 10.30 -6.86 -15.84
N SER A 239 10.80 -8.10 -15.81
CA SER A 239 9.98 -9.30 -15.70
C SER A 239 9.08 -9.34 -14.45
N GLY A 240 9.51 -8.75 -13.33
CA GLY A 240 8.71 -8.62 -12.11
C GLY A 240 7.53 -7.64 -12.18
N ASP A 241 7.41 -6.83 -13.24
CA ASP A 241 6.37 -5.79 -13.37
C ASP A 241 5.05 -6.31 -13.98
N ASP A 242 3.92 -5.76 -13.53
CA ASP A 242 2.56 -6.35 -13.51
C ASP A 242 2.55 -7.89 -13.51
N HIS A 243 3.08 -8.48 -12.44
CA HIS A 243 3.12 -9.93 -12.26
C HIS A 243 1.74 -10.58 -12.22
N GLU A 244 0.68 -9.82 -11.97
CA GLU A 244 -0.71 -10.27 -12.04
C GLU A 244 -1.10 -10.80 -13.43
N LEU A 245 -0.37 -10.40 -14.49
CA LEU A 245 -0.64 -10.81 -15.87
C LEU A 245 0.01 -12.13 -16.29
N TRP A 246 1.02 -12.63 -15.57
CA TRP A 246 1.83 -13.77 -16.01
C TRP A 246 2.21 -14.77 -14.91
N SER A 247 2.20 -14.35 -13.63
CA SER A 247 2.76 -15.13 -12.52
C SER A 247 1.97 -16.38 -12.13
N MET A 248 0.74 -16.53 -12.63
CA MET A 248 -0.16 -17.62 -12.24
C MET A 248 -0.41 -17.69 -10.73
N GLY A 249 -0.36 -16.54 -10.03
CA GLY A 249 -0.51 -16.46 -8.58
C GLY A 249 0.79 -16.59 -7.79
N LEU A 250 1.92 -16.85 -8.45
CA LEU A 250 3.23 -16.86 -7.82
C LEU A 250 3.57 -15.46 -7.28
N THR A 251 4.03 -15.41 -6.03
CA THR A 251 4.48 -14.17 -5.39
C THR A 251 6.00 -14.19 -5.22
N PRO A 252 6.66 -13.03 -5.03
CA PRO A 252 8.10 -12.98 -4.76
C PRO A 252 8.52 -13.91 -3.61
N THR A 253 7.74 -13.96 -2.52
CA THR A 253 8.03 -14.83 -1.38
C THR A 253 8.04 -16.30 -1.77
N ILE A 254 7.03 -16.76 -2.52
CA ILE A 254 6.97 -18.16 -2.97
C ILE A 254 8.12 -18.45 -3.93
N PHE A 255 8.43 -17.52 -4.84
CA PHE A 255 9.55 -17.65 -5.76
C PHE A 255 10.86 -17.84 -5.00
N TRP A 256 11.24 -16.90 -4.13
CA TRP A 256 12.52 -16.97 -3.41
C TRP A 256 12.67 -18.21 -2.54
N ASN A 257 11.59 -18.64 -1.87
CA ASN A 257 11.61 -19.86 -1.06
C ASN A 257 11.81 -21.15 -1.89
N ASN A 258 11.53 -21.10 -3.19
CA ASN A 258 11.56 -22.27 -4.08
C ASN A 258 12.41 -22.05 -5.34
N HIS A 259 13.24 -21.00 -5.36
CA HIS A 259 13.83 -20.47 -6.60
C HIS A 259 14.73 -21.50 -7.29
N ASP A 260 15.53 -22.24 -6.53
CA ASP A 260 16.36 -23.33 -7.06
C ASP A 260 15.54 -24.41 -7.80
N GLY A 261 14.41 -24.81 -7.21
CA GLY A 261 13.51 -25.80 -7.83
C GLY A 261 12.84 -25.25 -9.09
N ILE A 262 12.38 -23.99 -9.01
CA ILE A 262 11.75 -23.28 -10.12
C ILE A 262 12.71 -23.12 -11.31
N LEU A 263 13.96 -22.69 -11.06
CA LEU A 263 14.96 -22.42 -12.10
C LEU A 263 15.56 -23.69 -12.71
N ARG A 264 15.46 -24.84 -12.03
CA ARG A 264 15.82 -26.16 -12.59
C ARG A 264 14.69 -26.81 -13.39
N SER A 265 13.45 -26.36 -13.22
CA SER A 265 12.28 -26.93 -13.90
C SER A 265 12.34 -26.67 -15.41
N GLY A 266 11.99 -27.67 -16.21
CA GLY A 266 11.82 -27.48 -17.65
C GLY A 266 10.64 -26.54 -17.97
N ARG A 267 10.70 -25.84 -19.11
CA ARG A 267 9.67 -24.89 -19.57
C ARG A 267 8.26 -25.48 -19.59
N SER A 268 8.11 -26.75 -19.98
CA SER A 268 6.82 -27.45 -20.04
C SER A 268 6.26 -27.84 -18.67
N GLU A 269 7.13 -28.08 -17.70
CA GLU A 269 6.77 -28.58 -16.35
C GLU A 269 6.51 -27.43 -15.38
N LEU A 270 7.17 -26.28 -15.59
CA LEU A 270 7.15 -25.12 -14.71
C LEU A 270 5.72 -24.62 -14.38
N PRO A 271 4.77 -24.51 -15.34
CA PRO A 271 3.41 -24.08 -15.02
C PRO A 271 2.70 -24.99 -14.01
N ASN A 272 2.96 -26.30 -14.04
CA ASN A 272 2.35 -27.25 -13.11
C ASN A 272 3.01 -27.15 -11.72
N LEU A 273 4.34 -27.01 -11.67
CA LEU A 273 5.07 -26.76 -10.44
C LEU A 273 4.57 -25.48 -9.75
N VAL A 274 4.44 -24.38 -10.49
CA VAL A 274 3.94 -23.12 -9.94
C VAL A 274 2.54 -23.25 -9.36
N ARG A 275 1.62 -23.96 -10.04
CA ARG A 275 0.28 -24.22 -9.50
C ARG A 275 0.34 -25.01 -8.18
N SER A 276 1.19 -26.04 -8.09
CA SER A 276 1.38 -26.79 -6.84
C SER A 276 1.84 -25.87 -5.73
N LEU A 277 2.93 -25.10 -5.96
CA LEU A 277 3.49 -24.21 -4.94
C LEU A 277 2.51 -23.15 -4.45
N VAL A 278 1.70 -22.58 -5.36
CA VAL A 278 0.69 -21.59 -5.01
C VAL A 278 -0.44 -22.23 -4.18
N SER A 279 -0.90 -23.42 -4.55
CA SER A 279 -1.87 -24.19 -3.76
C SER A 279 -1.32 -24.57 -2.38
N ASP A 280 -0.11 -25.13 -2.32
CA ASP A 280 0.55 -25.55 -1.08
C ASP A 280 0.77 -24.36 -0.15
N SER A 281 1.12 -23.18 -0.68
CA SER A 281 1.26 -21.96 0.12
C SER A 281 -0.09 -21.41 0.62
N SER A 282 -1.17 -21.65 -0.13
CA SER A 282 -2.53 -21.28 0.27
C SER A 282 -3.03 -22.20 1.40
N ASP A 283 -2.70 -23.48 1.32
CA ASP A 283 -3.08 -24.54 2.26
C ASP A 283 -2.19 -24.59 3.52
N ALA A 284 -0.88 -24.35 3.41
CA ALA A 284 0.04 -24.24 4.55
C ALA A 284 -0.26 -22.99 5.41
N ASN A 285 -0.75 -21.92 4.78
CA ASN A 285 -1.33 -20.81 5.52
C ASN A 285 -2.68 -21.20 6.17
N MET A 286 -3.39 -22.22 5.68
CA MET A 286 -4.71 -22.66 6.18
C MET A 286 -4.60 -23.70 7.31
N TYR A 287 -3.51 -24.49 7.36
CA TYR A 287 -3.24 -25.48 8.39
C TYR A 287 -1.74 -25.51 8.74
N SER A 288 -1.32 -24.66 9.68
CA SER A 288 -0.09 -24.93 10.44
C SER A 288 -0.50 -25.43 11.83
N PRO A 289 -0.39 -26.73 12.13
CA PRO A 289 -0.96 -27.30 13.35
C PRO A 289 -0.18 -26.97 14.64
N ASN A 290 0.97 -26.30 14.56
CA ASN A 290 1.97 -26.37 15.63
C ASN A 290 2.52 -25.03 16.16
N ASP A 291 1.92 -23.87 15.87
CA ASP A 291 2.42 -22.60 16.41
C ASP A 291 1.43 -21.95 17.40
N HIS A 292 1.32 -22.57 18.58
CA HIS A 292 0.44 -22.11 19.68
C HIS A 292 0.84 -20.75 20.30
N ASN A 293 1.95 -20.13 19.86
CA ASN A 293 2.51 -18.91 20.47
C ASN A 293 2.66 -17.71 19.52
N GLN A 294 2.03 -17.73 18.35
CA GLN A 294 2.13 -16.57 17.45
C GLN A 294 1.26 -15.41 17.97
N ALA A 295 1.89 -14.37 18.53
CA ALA A 295 1.22 -13.17 19.02
C ALA A 295 0.45 -12.45 17.89
N LEU A 296 -0.73 -11.89 18.21
CA LEU A 296 -1.52 -11.11 17.27
C LEU A 296 -0.71 -9.92 16.73
N LYS A 297 -0.32 -9.96 15.45
CA LYS A 297 0.35 -8.84 14.75
C LYS A 297 -0.68 -7.80 14.29
N ALA A 298 -1.38 -7.18 15.24
CA ALA A 298 -2.24 -6.03 14.95
C ALA A 298 -1.44 -4.73 14.98
N ALA A 299 -1.73 -3.82 14.06
CA ALA A 299 -1.16 -2.48 14.04
C ALA A 299 -2.08 -1.52 14.81
N PRO A 300 -1.78 -1.18 16.07
CA PRO A 300 -2.56 -0.20 16.83
C PRO A 300 -2.46 1.19 16.19
N ILE A 301 -3.56 1.95 16.24
CA ILE A 301 -3.56 3.35 15.80
C ILE A 301 -3.16 4.21 17.00
N GLU A 302 -1.91 4.67 16.99
CA GLU A 302 -1.28 5.35 18.13
C GLU A 302 -2.02 6.63 18.52
N ARG A 303 -2.51 7.38 17.53
CA ARG A 303 -3.22 8.65 17.77
C ARG A 303 -4.50 8.50 18.60
N VAL A 304 -5.05 7.29 18.71
CA VAL A 304 -6.20 6.96 19.56
C VAL A 304 -5.84 5.96 20.66
N SER A 305 -4.57 5.96 21.09
CA SER A 305 -4.07 5.12 22.19
C SER A 305 -4.32 3.62 21.97
N GLY A 306 -4.29 3.16 20.71
CA GLY A 306 -4.53 1.76 20.37
C GLY A 306 -5.97 1.27 20.58
N LEU A 307 -6.95 2.18 20.76
CA LEU A 307 -8.37 1.81 20.84
C LEU A 307 -8.88 1.17 19.54
N LEU A 308 -8.28 1.54 18.42
CA LEU A 308 -8.46 0.87 17.13
C LEU A 308 -7.14 0.23 16.69
N SER A 309 -7.23 -0.91 16.03
CA SER A 309 -6.11 -1.57 15.38
C SER A 309 -6.53 -2.21 14.05
N ILE A 310 -5.56 -2.46 13.17
CA ILE A 310 -5.78 -3.10 11.87
C ILE A 310 -4.91 -4.35 11.76
N CYS A 311 -5.44 -5.43 11.21
CA CYS A 311 -4.62 -6.59 10.83
C CYS A 311 -5.15 -7.29 9.57
N SER A 312 -4.38 -8.27 9.08
CA SER A 312 -4.79 -9.15 7.97
C SER A 312 -5.47 -10.41 8.48
N VAL A 313 -6.33 -11.03 7.65
CA VAL A 313 -6.96 -12.32 7.97
C VAL A 313 -5.93 -13.42 8.24
N ALA A 314 -4.76 -13.36 7.58
CA ALA A 314 -3.66 -14.29 7.84
C ALA A 314 -3.16 -14.25 9.29
N THR A 315 -3.29 -13.10 9.96
CA THR A 315 -2.84 -12.89 11.34
C THR A 315 -3.80 -13.49 12.38
N LEU A 316 -5.06 -13.73 12.02
CA LEU A 316 -6.08 -14.28 12.93
C LEU A 316 -6.03 -15.82 13.05
N ARG A 317 -5.11 -16.51 12.37
CA ARG A 317 -5.23 -17.96 12.10
C ARG A 317 -4.88 -18.91 13.25
N SER A 318 -4.96 -18.47 14.51
CA SER A 318 -5.01 -19.40 15.65
C SER A 318 -6.26 -19.15 16.49
N LYS A 319 -7.15 -20.16 16.55
CA LYS A 319 -8.36 -20.17 17.42
C LYS A 319 -8.09 -19.81 18.89
N PRO A 320 -6.90 -20.07 19.49
CA PRO A 320 -6.58 -19.61 20.84
C PRO A 320 -6.52 -18.09 21.01
N LEU A 321 -6.14 -17.31 19.97
CA LEU A 321 -6.02 -15.84 20.08
C LEU A 321 -7.35 -15.14 20.30
N LEU A 322 -8.42 -15.60 19.64
CA LEU A 322 -9.76 -15.01 19.75
C LEU A 322 -10.40 -15.26 21.13
N ALA A 323 -10.02 -16.37 21.79
CA ALA A 323 -10.50 -16.71 23.13
C ALA A 323 -9.67 -16.06 24.26
N ALA A 324 -8.42 -15.69 23.99
CA ALA A 324 -7.50 -15.14 24.99
C ALA A 324 -7.61 -13.61 25.18
N HIS A 325 -8.19 -12.87 24.22
CA HIS A 325 -8.29 -11.42 24.26
C HIS A 325 -9.72 -10.95 24.59
N THR A 326 -10.15 -11.12 25.84
CA THR A 326 -11.47 -10.65 26.31
C THR A 326 -11.65 -9.12 26.24
N GLU A 327 -10.55 -8.37 26.09
CA GLU A 327 -10.54 -6.90 25.98
C GLU A 327 -10.63 -6.37 24.54
N ILE A 328 -10.55 -7.24 23.52
CA ILE A 328 -10.49 -6.83 22.12
C ILE A 328 -11.67 -7.43 21.34
N ALA A 329 -12.49 -6.56 20.76
CA ALA A 329 -13.51 -6.93 19.80
C ALA A 329 -12.92 -7.03 18.38
N PHE A 330 -13.36 -8.01 17.60
CA PHE A 330 -12.88 -8.26 16.24
C PHE A 330 -13.98 -7.98 15.20
N LEU A 331 -13.69 -7.08 14.27
CA LEU A 331 -14.50 -6.85 13.08
C LEU A 331 -13.81 -7.51 11.88
N CYS A 332 -14.34 -8.65 11.44
CA CYS A 332 -13.74 -9.47 10.40
C CYS A 332 -14.43 -9.29 9.04
N LEU A 333 -13.68 -8.75 8.08
CA LEU A 333 -14.14 -8.47 6.71
C LEU A 333 -13.47 -9.43 5.73
N THR A 334 -14.18 -10.44 5.23
CA THR A 334 -13.59 -11.48 4.36
C THR A 334 -14.47 -11.77 3.15
N PHE A 335 -13.89 -12.15 2.02
CA PHE A 335 -14.70 -12.62 0.87
C PHE A 335 -15.20 -14.05 1.05
N LYS A 336 -14.59 -14.83 1.96
CA LYS A 336 -15.01 -16.20 2.24
C LYS A 336 -16.36 -16.18 2.93
N ASP A 337 -17.19 -17.15 2.59
CA ASP A 337 -18.49 -17.31 3.23
C ASP A 337 -18.29 -17.70 4.71
N PRO A 338 -18.80 -16.90 5.66
CA PRO A 338 -18.75 -17.26 7.09
C PRO A 338 -19.40 -18.62 7.37
N GLU A 339 -20.41 -19.04 6.60
CA GLU A 339 -21.16 -20.28 6.80
C GLU A 339 -20.34 -21.53 6.47
N LEU A 340 -19.46 -21.47 5.48
CA LEU A 340 -18.59 -22.57 5.06
C LEU A 340 -17.37 -22.77 5.99
N SER A 341 -17.10 -21.84 6.90
CA SER A 341 -15.95 -21.88 7.81
C SER A 341 -16.21 -22.56 9.16
N GLY A 342 -17.41 -23.12 9.37
CA GLY A 342 -17.73 -23.95 10.53
C GLY A 342 -17.66 -23.20 11.85
N LYS A 343 -18.62 -22.28 12.08
CA LYS A 343 -19.37 -22.05 13.33
C LYS A 343 -20.23 -20.80 13.18
N ALA A 344 -21.46 -21.03 12.75
CA ALA A 344 -22.59 -20.13 12.85
C ALA A 344 -22.91 -19.83 14.34
N GLU A 345 -22.25 -18.84 14.93
CA GLU A 345 -22.83 -18.07 16.04
C GLU A 345 -23.09 -16.66 15.54
N PHE A 346 -24.15 -16.57 14.75
CA PHE A 346 -24.66 -15.33 14.21
C PHE A 346 -25.21 -14.46 15.35
N LEU A 347 -24.68 -13.24 15.43
CA LEU A 347 -25.32 -12.05 15.99
C LEU A 347 -26.04 -12.28 17.34
N LYS A 348 -25.27 -12.40 18.42
CA LYS A 348 -25.74 -11.85 19.70
C LYS A 348 -25.21 -10.41 19.79
N GLU A 349 -26.02 -9.48 20.28
CA GLU A 349 -25.63 -8.06 20.47
C GLU A 349 -24.42 -7.88 21.41
N ASP A 350 -24.01 -8.95 22.09
CA ASP A 350 -22.82 -9.03 22.97
C ASP A 350 -21.67 -9.90 22.42
N SER A 351 -21.72 -10.31 21.15
CA SER A 351 -20.61 -11.05 20.54
C SER A 351 -19.39 -10.14 20.33
N VAL A 352 -18.25 -10.53 20.91
CA VAL A 352 -16.93 -9.87 20.76
C VAL A 352 -16.44 -9.90 19.31
N ILE A 353 -17.07 -10.69 18.42
CA ILE A 353 -16.66 -10.86 17.02
C ILE A 353 -17.84 -10.57 16.09
N LEU A 354 -17.61 -9.74 15.07
CA LEU A 354 -18.54 -9.49 13.98
C LEU A 354 -17.93 -9.88 12.64
N TRP A 355 -18.57 -10.82 11.95
CA TRP A 355 -18.22 -11.21 10.57
C TRP A 355 -19.09 -10.48 9.56
N ILE A 356 -18.46 -9.90 8.55
CA ILE A 356 -19.13 -9.31 7.39
C ILE A 356 -18.44 -9.81 6.12
N GLN A 357 -19.23 -10.45 5.25
CA GLN A 357 -18.73 -10.87 3.95
C GLN A 357 -18.45 -9.65 3.06
N THR A 358 -17.34 -9.65 2.34
CA THR A 358 -17.00 -8.62 1.35
C THR A 358 -17.16 -9.18 -0.06
N LEU A 359 -17.72 -8.39 -0.98
CA LEU A 359 -17.89 -8.81 -2.37
C LEU A 359 -16.83 -8.15 -3.27
N PRO A 360 -16.43 -8.79 -4.39
CA PRO A 360 -15.51 -8.18 -5.34
C PRO A 360 -16.21 -7.20 -6.30
N GLY A 361 -15.41 -6.38 -6.99
CA GLY A 361 -15.85 -5.54 -8.10
C GLY A 361 -16.89 -4.47 -7.72
N LYS A 362 -17.71 -4.06 -8.69
CA LYS A 362 -18.72 -3.00 -8.49
C LYS A 362 -19.77 -3.35 -7.42
N LYS A 363 -20.18 -4.63 -7.35
CA LYS A 363 -21.08 -5.14 -6.31
C LYS A 363 -20.48 -4.93 -4.91
N GLY A 364 -19.17 -5.20 -4.77
CA GLY A 364 -18.38 -4.89 -3.58
C GLY A 364 -18.47 -3.46 -3.11
N GLN A 365 -18.41 -2.49 -4.03
CA GLN A 365 -18.46 -1.07 -3.69
C GLN A 365 -19.81 -0.66 -3.11
N HIS A 366 -20.89 -1.15 -3.71
CA HIS A 366 -22.25 -0.90 -3.22
C HIS A 366 -22.48 -1.59 -1.87
N HIS A 367 -22.03 -2.84 -1.72
CA HIS A 367 -22.11 -3.58 -0.48
C HIS A 367 -21.29 -2.93 0.65
N PHE A 368 -20.10 -2.40 0.33
CA PHE A 368 -19.27 -1.69 1.30
C PHE A 368 -19.99 -0.44 1.85
N LEU A 369 -20.65 0.31 0.97
CA LEU A 369 -21.40 1.52 1.32
C LEU A 369 -22.67 1.20 2.14
N ASN A 370 -23.45 0.20 1.73
CA ASN A 370 -24.80 -0.04 2.26
C ASN A 370 -24.88 -1.16 3.30
N THR A 371 -23.81 -1.92 3.52
CA THR A 371 -23.81 -3.02 4.48
C THR A 371 -22.58 -3.00 5.38
N VAL A 372 -21.36 -2.93 4.82
CA VAL A 372 -20.13 -2.98 5.63
C VAL A 372 -20.05 -1.78 6.56
N LEU A 373 -20.09 -0.54 6.04
CA LEU A 373 -19.99 0.67 6.87
C LEU A 373 -21.14 0.80 7.88
N PRO A 374 -22.43 0.66 7.50
CA PRO A 374 -23.56 0.75 8.44
C PRO A 374 -23.53 -0.27 9.58
N ARG A 375 -22.98 -1.48 9.35
CA ARG A 375 -22.85 -2.49 10.42
C ARG A 375 -21.59 -2.32 11.25
N SER A 376 -20.50 -1.85 10.62
CA SER A 376 -19.20 -1.71 11.28
C SER A 376 -19.19 -0.60 12.33
N LEU A 377 -19.74 0.58 12.02
CA LEU A 377 -19.64 1.73 12.92
C LEU A 377 -20.40 1.53 14.25
N PRO A 378 -21.67 1.06 14.27
CA PRO A 378 -22.36 0.77 15.53
C PRO A 378 -21.66 -0.31 16.36
N PHE A 379 -21.12 -1.35 15.70
CA PHE A 379 -20.34 -2.39 16.38
C PHE A 379 -19.10 -1.82 17.07
N ILE A 380 -18.33 -1.00 16.35
CA ILE A 380 -17.13 -0.33 16.88
C ILE A 380 -17.52 0.59 18.05
N GLN A 381 -18.56 1.41 17.87
CA GLN A 381 -19.02 2.35 18.89
C GLN A 381 -19.48 1.65 20.17
N SER A 382 -20.27 0.57 20.03
CA SER A 382 -20.79 -0.20 21.17
C SER A 382 -19.65 -0.77 22.02
N HIS A 383 -18.65 -1.38 21.37
CA HIS A 383 -17.51 -1.98 22.06
C HIS A 383 -16.59 -0.93 22.70
N LEU A 384 -16.33 0.18 22.02
CA LEU A 384 -15.56 1.29 22.62
C LEU A 384 -16.27 1.90 23.84
N ARG A 385 -17.62 1.99 23.84
CA ARG A 385 -18.39 2.43 25.02
C ARG A 385 -18.30 1.46 26.19
N LYS A 386 -18.15 0.16 25.92
CA LYS A 386 -17.91 -0.89 26.92
C LYS A 386 -16.46 -0.91 27.44
N GLY A 387 -15.57 -0.05 26.90
CA GLY A 387 -14.15 -0.02 27.24
C GLY A 387 -13.29 -1.04 26.50
N CYS A 388 -13.88 -1.78 25.55
CA CYS A 388 -13.13 -2.74 24.71
C CYS A 388 -12.39 -2.01 23.58
N LYS A 389 -11.20 -2.50 23.24
CA LYS A 389 -10.49 -2.12 22.00
C LYS A 389 -11.13 -2.82 20.81
N VAL A 390 -10.94 -2.31 19.59
CA VAL A 390 -11.47 -2.95 18.38
C VAL A 390 -10.37 -3.19 17.35
N CYS A 391 -10.26 -4.43 16.87
CA CYS A 391 -9.39 -4.83 15.78
C CYS A 391 -10.20 -5.01 14.49
N ILE A 392 -9.85 -4.26 13.44
CA ILE A 392 -10.51 -4.30 12.13
C ILE A 392 -9.66 -5.12 11.18
N VAL A 393 -10.22 -6.22 10.69
CA VAL A 393 -9.51 -7.22 9.92
C VAL A 393 -10.06 -7.27 8.50
N CYS A 394 -9.17 -7.28 7.50
CA CYS A 394 -9.54 -7.67 6.14
C CYS A 394 -8.47 -8.56 5.53
N GLU A 395 -8.70 -9.09 4.33
CA GLU A 395 -7.78 -10.07 3.71
C GLU A 395 -6.31 -9.63 3.72
N THR A 396 -6.04 -8.42 3.24
CA THR A 396 -4.67 -7.87 3.17
C THR A 396 -4.30 -7.02 4.38
N GLY A 397 -5.30 -6.56 5.15
CA GLY A 397 -5.12 -5.54 6.18
C GLY A 397 -4.79 -4.14 5.65
N THR A 398 -4.84 -3.88 4.33
CA THR A 398 -4.34 -2.63 3.74
C THR A 398 -5.37 -1.78 3.01
N ASP A 399 -6.57 -2.31 2.71
CA ASP A 399 -7.59 -1.60 1.92
C ASP A 399 -8.93 -1.42 2.66
N VAL A 400 -9.79 -2.43 2.67
CA VAL A 400 -11.15 -2.34 3.21
C VAL A 400 -11.15 -2.03 4.70
N SER A 401 -10.29 -2.71 5.48
CA SER A 401 -10.11 -2.46 6.91
C SER A 401 -9.68 -1.02 7.19
N VAL A 402 -8.75 -0.48 6.38
CA VAL A 402 -8.32 0.92 6.46
C VAL A 402 -9.49 1.86 6.16
N GLY A 403 -10.32 1.56 5.16
CA GLY A 403 -11.52 2.32 4.85
C GLY A 403 -12.50 2.43 6.02
N VAL A 404 -12.81 1.29 6.66
CA VAL A 404 -13.65 1.27 7.87
C VAL A 404 -12.99 2.03 9.02
N CYS A 405 -11.68 1.86 9.22
CA CYS A 405 -10.94 2.56 10.25
C CYS A 405 -10.97 4.09 10.05
N VAL A 406 -10.82 4.59 8.82
CA VAL A 406 -10.99 6.02 8.52
C VAL A 406 -12.40 6.48 8.89
N ALA A 407 -13.42 5.70 8.54
CA ALA A 407 -14.80 6.06 8.85
C ALA A 407 -15.05 6.12 10.36
N ALA A 408 -14.54 5.14 11.12
CA ALA A 408 -14.64 5.09 12.56
C ALA A 408 -13.89 6.23 13.25
N LEU A 409 -12.66 6.51 12.81
CA LEU A 409 -11.86 7.64 13.31
C LEU A 409 -12.50 9.00 13.01
N ALA A 410 -13.16 9.14 11.87
CA ALA A 410 -13.87 10.37 11.52
C ALA A 410 -15.16 10.53 12.34
N LYS A 411 -15.94 9.45 12.50
CA LYS A 411 -17.23 9.50 13.20
C LYS A 411 -17.11 9.51 14.71
N HIS A 412 -16.16 8.80 15.32
CA HIS A 412 -16.15 8.54 16.76
C HIS A 412 -14.96 9.13 17.51
N PHE A 413 -14.07 9.87 16.85
CA PHE A 413 -12.89 10.45 17.51
C PHE A 413 -12.73 11.94 17.18
N ARG A 414 -12.39 12.72 18.21
CA ARG A 414 -12.06 14.15 18.08
C ARG A 414 -10.64 14.32 17.53
N ALA A 415 -10.28 15.57 17.19
CA ALA A 415 -8.96 15.89 16.62
C ALA A 415 -7.77 15.61 17.58
N ASP A 416 -8.00 15.63 18.89
CA ASP A 416 -7.03 15.27 19.92
C ASP A 416 -6.83 13.75 20.06
N GLY A 417 -7.69 12.93 19.42
CA GLY A 417 -7.66 11.48 19.54
C GLY A 417 -8.57 10.92 20.63
N SER A 418 -9.31 11.76 21.36
CA SER A 418 -10.29 11.31 22.37
C SER A 418 -11.50 10.65 21.71
N PHE A 419 -11.96 9.54 22.31
CA PHE A 419 -13.20 8.89 21.91
C PHE A 419 -14.40 9.78 22.24
N TYR A 420 -15.30 9.94 21.27
CA TYR A 420 -16.52 10.72 21.40
C TYR A 420 -17.75 9.80 21.24
N PRO A 421 -18.37 9.36 22.35
CA PRO A 421 -19.45 8.38 22.33
C PRO A 421 -20.68 8.79 21.53
N ARG A 422 -21.01 10.09 21.46
CA ARG A 422 -22.13 10.59 20.65
C ARG A 422 -21.83 10.56 19.15
N GLY A 423 -20.54 10.62 18.81
CA GLY A 423 -20.04 10.71 17.44
C GLY A 423 -20.21 12.12 16.87
N ASN A 424 -19.37 12.47 15.91
CA ASN A 424 -19.42 13.73 15.19
C ASN A 424 -20.65 13.77 14.27
N GLU A 425 -21.28 14.93 14.17
CA GLU A 425 -22.41 15.13 13.26
C GLU A 425 -21.92 15.39 11.84
N GLN A 426 -22.81 15.32 10.86
CA GLN A 426 -22.41 15.50 9.46
C GLN A 426 -21.82 16.90 9.19
N GLY A 427 -22.30 17.93 9.90
CA GLY A 427 -21.76 19.29 9.82
C GLY A 427 -20.33 19.42 10.33
N ASP A 428 -19.87 18.48 11.17
CA ASP A 428 -18.52 18.45 11.71
C ASP A 428 -17.53 17.70 10.80
N LEU A 429 -18.00 17.06 9.72
CA LEU A 429 -17.19 16.19 8.87
C LEU A 429 -16.81 16.89 7.56
N SER A 430 -15.54 16.76 7.19
CA SER A 430 -15.01 17.29 5.94
C SER A 430 -14.01 16.33 5.29
N LYS A 431 -13.74 16.52 3.99
CA LYS A 431 -12.71 15.75 3.28
C LYS A 431 -11.33 15.90 3.93
N ASP A 432 -11.04 17.05 4.52
CA ASP A 432 -9.77 17.31 5.20
C ASP A 432 -9.65 16.54 6.52
N ILE A 433 -10.75 16.36 7.26
CA ILE A 433 -10.79 15.48 8.43
C ILE A 433 -10.51 14.05 8.00
N LEU A 434 -11.19 13.54 6.97
CA LEU A 434 -10.96 12.18 6.46
C LEU A 434 -9.52 11.98 5.98
N LYS A 435 -8.94 12.98 5.29
CA LYS A 435 -7.52 12.99 4.90
C LYS A 435 -6.61 12.91 6.12
N THR A 436 -6.89 13.70 7.15
CA THR A 436 -6.11 13.71 8.41
C THR A 436 -6.22 12.37 9.15
N ARG A 437 -7.42 11.76 9.23
CA ARG A 437 -7.59 10.43 9.84
C ARG A 437 -6.86 9.34 9.08
N LEU A 438 -6.79 9.42 7.74
CA LEU A 438 -5.96 8.52 6.96
C LEU A 438 -4.46 8.71 7.27
N GLN A 439 -3.99 9.94 7.48
CA GLN A 439 -2.61 10.20 7.90
C GLN A 439 -2.29 9.59 9.28
N TRP A 440 -3.24 9.59 10.22
CA TRP A 440 -3.08 8.92 11.52
C TRP A 440 -2.84 7.42 11.36
N ILE A 441 -3.59 6.79 10.45
CA ILE A 441 -3.42 5.36 10.14
C ILE A 441 -2.07 5.13 9.49
N ILE A 442 -1.70 5.89 8.45
CA ILE A 442 -0.44 5.69 7.72
C ILE A 442 0.77 5.92 8.63
N SER A 443 0.70 6.88 9.56
CA SER A 443 1.76 7.13 10.53
C SER A 443 1.99 5.95 11.48
N SER A 444 0.94 5.20 11.82
CA SER A 444 1.02 4.03 12.70
C SER A 444 1.24 2.72 11.92
N TYR A 445 0.76 2.68 10.67
CA TYR A 445 0.77 1.51 9.80
C TYR A 445 1.11 1.94 8.36
N PRO A 446 2.41 2.09 8.02
CA PRO A 446 2.85 2.61 6.72
C PRO A 446 2.41 1.79 5.50
N GLN A 447 2.03 0.52 5.70
CA GLN A 447 1.52 -0.36 4.65
C GLN A 447 0.06 -0.09 4.27
N ALA A 448 -0.64 0.80 5.00
CA ALA A 448 -1.99 1.22 4.66
C ALA A 448 -2.04 1.78 3.24
N ASN A 449 -2.85 1.18 2.37
CA ASN A 449 -2.95 1.57 0.97
C ASN A 449 -4.40 1.43 0.46
N PRO A 450 -5.36 2.15 1.06
CA PRO A 450 -6.75 2.06 0.65
C PRO A 450 -6.94 2.53 -0.78
N SER A 451 -7.75 1.78 -1.52
CA SER A 451 -8.06 2.10 -2.91
C SER A 451 -8.80 3.43 -3.01
N ARG A 452 -8.64 4.13 -4.15
CA ARG A 452 -9.42 5.37 -4.41
C ARG A 452 -10.92 5.10 -4.31
N THR A 453 -11.34 3.90 -4.70
CA THR A 453 -12.73 3.46 -4.64
C THR A 453 -13.21 3.31 -3.19
N THR A 454 -12.44 2.66 -2.32
CA THR A 454 -12.75 2.52 -0.90
C THR A 454 -12.91 3.88 -0.24
N LEU A 455 -11.94 4.79 -0.44
CA LEU A 455 -12.00 6.14 0.11
C LEU A 455 -13.17 6.94 -0.47
N LYS A 456 -13.51 6.78 -1.74
CA LYS A 456 -14.70 7.41 -2.34
C LYS A 456 -15.96 6.94 -1.61
N ARG A 457 -16.11 5.65 -1.34
CA ARG A 457 -17.27 5.12 -0.61
C ARG A 457 -17.32 5.62 0.84
N VAL A 458 -16.20 5.78 1.51
CA VAL A 458 -16.15 6.40 2.85
C VAL A 458 -16.63 7.86 2.80
N ASN A 459 -16.17 8.64 1.81
CA ASN A 459 -16.65 10.00 1.60
C ASN A 459 -18.16 10.03 1.32
N ASP A 460 -18.62 9.18 0.40
CA ASP A 460 -20.04 9.09 0.05
C ASP A 460 -20.88 8.71 1.28
N PHE A 461 -20.39 7.83 2.15
CA PHE A 461 -21.09 7.41 3.36
C PHE A 461 -21.20 8.53 4.41
N LEU A 462 -20.10 9.21 4.71
CA LEU A 462 -20.03 10.19 5.81
C LEU A 462 -20.51 11.59 5.42
N LEU A 463 -20.39 11.96 4.15
CA LEU A 463 -20.66 13.33 3.68
C LEU A 463 -21.99 13.44 2.92
N SER A 464 -22.71 12.35 2.65
CA SER A 464 -24.01 12.41 1.96
C SER A 464 -25.20 12.61 2.91
N PRO A 465 -26.26 13.32 2.51
CA PRO A 465 -27.40 13.68 3.37
C PRO A 465 -28.13 12.51 4.04
N ALA A 466 -28.05 11.30 3.48
CA ALA A 466 -28.66 10.10 4.04
C ALA A 466 -28.11 9.71 5.42
N PHE A 467 -26.92 10.21 5.79
CA PHE A 467 -26.32 9.96 7.11
C PHE A 467 -27.07 10.66 8.26
N ALA A 468 -27.68 11.82 7.99
CA ALA A 468 -28.36 12.64 8.99
C ALA A 468 -29.55 11.92 9.67
N LEU A 469 -30.23 11.02 8.96
CA LEU A 469 -31.45 10.36 9.44
C LEU A 469 -31.20 9.21 10.45
N SER A 470 -29.94 8.83 10.66
CA SER A 470 -29.58 7.78 11.63
C SER A 470 -29.25 8.31 13.04
N GLY A 471 -29.14 9.63 13.20
CA GLY A 471 -28.81 10.28 14.48
C GLY A 471 -30.01 10.67 15.36
N THR A 472 -31.23 10.53 14.85
CA THR A 472 -32.46 10.93 15.55
C THR A 472 -33.41 9.77 15.67
N SER A 473 -33.42 9.09 16.82
CA SER A 473 -34.58 8.30 17.24
C SER A 473 -34.72 8.34 18.75
N SER A 474 -35.62 9.21 19.25
CA SER A 474 -36.52 8.92 20.38
C SER A 474 -37.23 10.21 20.82
N SER A 475 -38.41 10.49 20.28
CA SER A 475 -39.44 11.20 21.06
C SER A 475 -40.77 10.48 20.85
N VAL A 476 -41.20 9.87 21.94
CA VAL A 476 -42.42 9.09 22.12
C VAL A 476 -43.64 9.96 21.80
N GLY A 477 -44.41 9.56 20.80
CA GLY A 477 -45.75 10.09 20.54
C GLY A 477 -46.78 9.08 21.04
N VAL A 478 -47.31 9.33 22.23
CA VAL A 478 -48.43 8.58 22.83
C VAL A 478 -49.65 8.71 21.92
N GLN A 479 -50.16 7.58 21.41
CA GLN A 479 -51.50 7.51 20.83
C GLN A 479 -52.49 7.05 21.89
N SER A 480 -53.57 7.82 22.06
CA SER A 480 -54.84 7.33 22.60
C SER A 480 -56.01 8.00 21.85
N PRO A 481 -57.18 7.35 21.75
CA PRO A 481 -58.04 7.43 20.57
C PRO A 481 -59.42 8.07 20.82
N LEU A 482 -60.23 8.14 19.74
CA LEU A 482 -61.67 8.48 19.64
C LEU A 482 -61.93 10.01 19.59
N SER A 483 -62.79 10.58 18.74
CA SER A 483 -64.05 10.08 18.16
C SER A 483 -64.50 10.92 16.95
N SER A 484 -65.16 10.24 15.99
CA SER A 484 -66.33 10.68 15.18
C SER A 484 -66.47 12.14 14.72
N GLY A 485 -66.66 12.36 13.42
CA GLY A 485 -67.27 13.59 12.92
C GLY A 485 -67.26 13.74 11.40
N VAL A 486 -68.40 13.49 10.79
CA VAL A 486 -68.72 13.62 9.37
C VAL A 486 -68.68 15.09 8.93
N SER A 487 -68.11 15.39 7.75
CA SER A 487 -68.77 16.09 6.63
C SER A 487 -67.81 16.82 5.66
N GLN A 488 -68.17 16.61 4.40
CA GLN A 488 -67.84 17.28 3.14
C GLN A 488 -67.32 18.73 3.19
N LEU A 489 -66.32 19.04 2.36
CA LEU A 489 -66.44 19.88 1.15
C LEU A 489 -65.04 20.26 0.63
N SER A 490 -64.79 19.94 -0.64
CA SER A 490 -63.72 20.46 -1.50
C SER A 490 -64.03 21.89 -1.98
N PRO A 491 -63.20 22.50 -2.84
CA PRO A 491 -61.82 22.96 -2.69
C PRO A 491 -61.74 24.49 -2.97
N ILE A 492 -60.54 25.10 -3.04
CA ILE A 492 -60.11 26.07 -4.08
C ILE A 492 -58.77 26.73 -3.68
N ALA A 493 -57.96 26.94 -4.73
CA ALA A 493 -56.72 27.71 -4.88
C ALA A 493 -55.41 27.01 -4.49
#